data_AF-C1MXQ8-F1
#
_entry.id   AF-C1MXQ8-F1
#
_cell.length_a   1.000
_cell.length_b   1.000
_cell.length_c   1.000
_cell.angle_alpha   90.00
_cell.angle_beta   90.00
_cell.angle_gamma   90.00
#
_symmetry.space_group_name_H-M   'P 1'
#
loop_
_entity.id
_entity.type
_entity.pdbx_description
1 polymer ?
#
loop_
_entity_poly.entity_id
_entity_poly.type
_entity_poly.pdbx_seq_one_letter_code
_entity_poly.pdbx_strand_id
1 'polypeptide(L)'
;MPSDDDAATKKKPRKSLYPPGKNRWGMPIDKAPREYEKLRPLVICGPSGVGKGTLIDKLMEDFPERFGFSVSHTTRKPRPGEVDGVHYNFVEKAAMEKDIAEGKFLEHARVHDNIYGTSFAAVDAVSNAGRVCVLDIDVQGAELVKKSDLDAVYVFIAPPSMAELERRLRGRGTEKEEAIKTRLANAGKEMEKTKEDGFFNRVIVNDTIHTSYCSLKAVIAGEIYGRPWEWDGDAAPSAAYKKRFYEDRVLFWLSDFFSVMKDVVNIACDVGPVLLAGAVGAAAAFRYMDKN
;
A
#
# COMPACT_ATOMS: atom_id res chain seq x y z
N MET A 1 -47.63 26.52 -4.54
CA MET A 1 -46.27 26.92 -4.12
C MET A 1 -46.35 27.24 -2.64
N PRO A 2 -45.52 26.63 -1.76
CA PRO A 2 -44.08 26.37 -1.90
C PRO A 2 -43.78 24.86 -2.09
N SER A 3 -42.99 24.46 -3.10
CA SER A 3 -41.52 24.42 -3.26
C SER A 3 -40.93 23.07 -2.85
N ASP A 4 -40.74 22.23 -3.87
CA ASP A 4 -39.99 20.98 -3.88
C ASP A 4 -38.52 21.22 -3.50
N ASP A 5 -37.98 20.37 -2.62
CA ASP A 5 -36.65 19.74 -2.71
C ASP A 5 -36.25 19.14 -1.35
N ASP A 6 -36.46 17.82 -1.19
CA ASP A 6 -35.69 16.97 -0.28
C ASP A 6 -36.02 15.48 -0.55
N ALA A 7 -35.80 15.04 -1.79
CA ALA A 7 -35.89 13.62 -2.17
C ALA A 7 -34.54 12.92 -1.93
N ALA A 8 -34.12 12.80 -0.66
CA ALA A 8 -33.08 11.85 -0.28
C ALA A 8 -33.62 10.43 -0.46
N THR A 9 -33.19 9.76 -1.52
CA THR A 9 -33.51 8.35 -1.82
C THR A 9 -32.93 7.44 -0.74
N LYS A 10 -33.72 7.19 0.32
CA LYS A 10 -33.48 6.14 1.30
C LYS A 10 -33.49 4.78 0.58
N LYS A 11 -32.32 4.27 0.18
CA LYS A 11 -32.18 2.88 -0.30
C LYS A 11 -32.70 1.96 0.79
N LYS A 12 -33.78 1.21 0.50
CA LYS A 12 -34.33 0.19 1.39
C LYS A 12 -33.21 -0.78 1.79
N PRO A 13 -33.08 -1.17 3.07
CA PRO A 13 -32.10 -2.16 3.48
C PRO A 13 -32.37 -3.47 2.73
N ARG A 14 -31.33 -4.02 2.08
CA ARG A 14 -31.43 -5.32 1.39
C ARG A 14 -31.78 -6.38 2.44
N LYS A 15 -32.86 -7.14 2.23
CA LYS A 15 -33.18 -8.31 3.07
C LYS A 15 -32.00 -9.30 2.99
N SER A 16 -31.49 -9.72 4.15
CA SER A 16 -30.47 -10.76 4.23
C SER A 16 -30.99 -12.05 3.60
N LEU A 17 -30.19 -12.65 2.71
CA LEU A 17 -30.47 -13.94 2.06
C LEU A 17 -30.15 -15.14 2.97
N TYR A 18 -29.69 -14.89 4.20
CA TYR A 18 -29.16 -15.92 5.10
C TYR A 18 -30.04 -16.10 6.34
N PRO A 19 -30.03 -17.31 6.95
CA PRO A 19 -30.78 -17.60 8.17
C PRO A 19 -30.47 -16.58 9.28
N PRO A 20 -31.47 -16.17 10.08
CA PRO A 20 -31.24 -15.28 11.22
C PRO A 20 -30.16 -15.83 12.13
N GLY A 21 -29.16 -15.02 12.48
CA GLY A 21 -28.09 -15.45 13.37
C GLY A 21 -26.92 -16.18 12.70
N LYS A 22 -26.87 -16.28 11.36
CA LYS A 22 -25.74 -16.90 10.64
C LYS A 22 -25.11 -16.01 9.56
N ASN A 23 -23.79 -16.08 9.37
CA ASN A 23 -23.06 -15.38 8.31
C ASN A 23 -23.13 -16.11 6.95
N ARG A 24 -22.51 -15.55 5.89
CA ARG A 24 -22.46 -16.13 4.53
C ARG A 24 -21.84 -17.54 4.44
N TRP A 25 -21.22 -18.01 5.53
CA TRP A 25 -20.58 -19.32 5.67
C TRP A 25 -21.31 -20.25 6.67
N GLY A 26 -22.49 -19.85 7.19
CA GLY A 26 -23.33 -20.69 8.06
C GLY A 26 -22.96 -20.70 9.56
N MET A 27 -22.11 -19.79 10.03
CA MET A 27 -21.64 -19.73 11.43
C MET A 27 -22.46 -18.76 12.32
N PRO A 28 -22.64 -19.04 13.63
CA PRO A 28 -23.34 -18.16 14.58
C PRO A 28 -22.71 -16.75 14.72
N ILE A 29 -23.53 -15.71 14.64
CA ILE A 29 -23.10 -14.29 14.67
C ILE A 29 -22.52 -13.86 16.03
N ASP A 30 -22.96 -14.46 17.14
CA ASP A 30 -22.61 -14.12 18.52
C ASP A 30 -21.26 -14.70 18.99
N LYS A 31 -20.78 -15.76 18.32
CA LYS A 31 -19.45 -16.36 18.53
C LYS A 31 -18.43 -15.94 17.48
N ALA A 32 -18.85 -15.20 16.47
CA ALA A 32 -17.94 -14.57 15.54
C ALA A 32 -17.24 -13.42 16.28
N PRO A 33 -15.91 -13.36 16.33
CA PRO A 33 -15.23 -12.13 16.73
C PRO A 33 -15.85 -10.97 15.94
N ARG A 34 -16.23 -9.89 16.67
CA ARG A 34 -16.81 -8.65 16.11
C ARG A 34 -16.13 -8.42 14.78
N GLU A 35 -16.89 -8.41 13.67
CA GLU A 35 -16.42 -8.16 12.31
C GLU A 35 -14.90 -7.94 12.24
N TYR A 36 -14.11 -9.02 12.08
CA TYR A 36 -12.78 -8.84 11.53
C TYR A 36 -13.02 -8.19 10.16
N GLU A 37 -12.97 -6.86 10.09
CA GLU A 37 -12.45 -6.21 8.90
C GLU A 37 -11.10 -6.89 8.71
N LYS A 38 -11.04 -7.82 7.75
CA LYS A 38 -9.77 -8.42 7.34
C LYS A 38 -8.82 -7.25 7.16
N LEU A 39 -7.72 -7.23 7.92
CA LEU A 39 -6.76 -6.14 7.85
C LEU A 39 -6.35 -5.96 6.39
N ARG A 40 -6.44 -4.73 5.90
CA ARG A 40 -6.12 -4.38 4.51
C ARG A 40 -4.71 -4.90 4.20
N PRO A 41 -4.53 -5.75 3.17
CA PRO A 41 -3.20 -6.20 2.78
C PRO A 41 -2.30 -5.02 2.41
N LEU A 42 -1.00 -5.17 2.63
CA LEU A 42 0.02 -4.21 2.25
C LEU A 42 0.71 -4.70 0.98
N VAL A 43 0.44 -4.04 -0.14
CA VAL A 43 1.10 -4.29 -1.42
C VAL A 43 2.32 -3.36 -1.52
N ILE A 44 3.51 -3.94 -1.61
CA ILE A 44 4.76 -3.21 -1.79
C ILE A 44 5.26 -3.44 -3.20
N CYS A 45 5.35 -2.35 -3.96
CA CYS A 45 5.80 -2.32 -5.35
C CYS A 45 7.11 -1.56 -5.48
N GLY A 46 7.77 -1.72 -6.63
CA GLY A 46 8.90 -0.89 -7.03
C GLY A 46 9.99 -1.68 -7.75
N PRO A 47 10.98 -0.98 -8.32
CA PRO A 47 11.97 -1.61 -9.19
C PRO A 47 12.76 -2.71 -8.49
N SER A 48 13.16 -3.72 -9.26
CA SER A 48 14.12 -4.71 -8.77
C SER A 48 15.43 -4.01 -8.35
N GLY A 49 15.97 -4.37 -7.18
CA GLY A 49 17.19 -3.77 -6.63
C GLY A 49 16.97 -2.50 -5.79
N VAL A 50 15.73 -2.00 -5.67
CA VAL A 50 15.45 -0.78 -4.89
C VAL A 50 15.55 -1.00 -3.37
N GLY A 51 15.43 -2.25 -2.89
CA GLY A 51 15.55 -2.60 -1.46
C GLY A 51 14.25 -3.02 -0.76
N LYS A 52 13.21 -3.41 -1.51
CA LYS A 52 11.92 -3.89 -0.97
C LYS A 52 12.10 -5.04 0.02
N GLY A 53 12.80 -6.11 -0.40
CA GLY A 53 13.05 -7.29 0.44
C GLY A 53 13.62 -6.91 1.80
N THR A 54 14.64 -6.05 1.85
CA THR A 54 15.23 -5.58 3.12
C THR A 54 14.24 -4.84 4.03
N LEU A 55 13.33 -4.05 3.47
CA LEU A 55 12.28 -3.39 4.25
C LEU A 55 11.22 -4.38 4.75
N ILE A 56 10.87 -5.37 3.94
CA ILE A 56 9.91 -6.43 4.27
C ILE A 56 10.48 -7.34 5.35
N ASP A 57 11.71 -7.82 5.18
CA ASP A 57 12.40 -8.67 6.16
C ASP A 57 12.44 -7.99 7.51
N LYS A 58 12.80 -6.69 7.53
CA LYS A 58 12.82 -5.91 8.77
C LYS A 58 11.43 -5.76 9.39
N LEU A 59 10.39 -5.57 8.57
CA LEU A 59 9.01 -5.50 9.05
C LEU A 59 8.54 -6.84 9.67
N MET A 60 8.90 -7.96 9.04
CA MET A 60 8.58 -9.31 9.53
C MET A 60 9.36 -9.64 10.81
N GLU A 61 10.62 -9.21 10.93
CA GLU A 61 11.46 -9.40 12.12
C GLU A 61 10.97 -8.55 13.30
N ASP A 62 10.68 -7.28 13.08
CA ASP A 62 10.26 -6.38 14.15
C ASP A 62 8.82 -6.70 14.64
N PHE A 63 7.96 -7.27 13.78
CA PHE A 63 6.53 -7.47 14.07
C PHE A 63 5.96 -8.82 13.55
N PRO A 64 6.53 -9.98 13.93
CA PRO A 64 6.17 -11.30 13.39
C PRO A 64 4.72 -11.71 13.70
N GLU A 65 4.13 -11.16 14.76
CA GLU A 65 2.75 -11.43 15.15
C GLU A 65 1.72 -10.52 14.47
N ARG A 66 2.16 -9.43 13.83
CA ARG A 66 1.26 -8.46 13.17
C ARG A 66 1.27 -8.58 11.65
N PHE A 67 2.35 -9.10 11.05
CA PHE A 67 2.50 -9.23 9.61
C PHE A 67 2.80 -10.67 9.20
N GLY A 68 2.37 -11.03 8.00
CA GLY A 68 2.78 -12.28 7.36
C GLY A 68 3.06 -12.05 5.89
N PHE A 69 4.08 -12.72 5.37
CA PHE A 69 4.45 -12.63 3.96
C PHE A 69 3.58 -13.58 3.12
N SER A 70 2.99 -13.08 2.04
CA SER A 70 2.32 -13.92 1.06
C SER A 70 3.36 -14.58 0.15
N VAL A 71 3.62 -15.87 0.39
CA VAL A 71 4.57 -16.63 -0.44
C VAL A 71 3.95 -16.89 -1.82
N SER A 72 4.40 -16.15 -2.83
CA SER A 72 3.94 -16.32 -4.22
C SER A 72 4.33 -17.68 -4.80
N HIS A 73 3.65 -18.09 -5.86
CA HIS A 73 3.95 -19.32 -6.61
C HIS A 73 4.82 -19.01 -7.81
N THR A 74 5.66 -19.96 -8.21
CA THR A 74 6.39 -19.87 -9.48
C THR A 74 6.59 -21.24 -10.13
N THR A 75 6.60 -21.25 -11.46
CA THR A 75 6.97 -22.44 -12.27
C THR A 75 8.47 -22.53 -12.53
N ARG A 76 9.25 -21.54 -12.10
CA ARG A 76 10.70 -21.57 -12.18
C ARG A 76 11.23 -22.63 -11.21
N LYS A 77 12.34 -23.29 -11.54
CA LYS A 77 13.05 -24.13 -10.57
C LYS A 77 13.70 -23.28 -9.45
N PRO A 78 13.76 -23.76 -8.21
CA PRO A 78 14.48 -23.09 -7.14
C PRO A 78 15.96 -22.88 -7.50
N ARG A 79 16.50 -21.71 -7.14
CA ARG A 79 17.94 -21.42 -7.18
C ARG A 79 18.64 -22.03 -5.95
N PRO A 80 19.97 -22.20 -5.98
CA PRO A 80 20.71 -22.61 -4.80
C PRO A 80 20.43 -21.67 -3.61
N GLY A 81 19.96 -22.24 -2.50
CA GLY A 81 19.58 -21.52 -1.28
C GLY A 81 18.11 -21.10 -1.18
N GLU A 82 17.32 -21.18 -2.27
CA GLU A 82 15.87 -20.99 -2.18
C GLU A 82 15.19 -22.23 -1.59
N VAL A 83 14.24 -21.99 -0.68
CA VAL A 83 13.47 -23.02 0.03
C VAL A 83 12.00 -22.91 -0.36
N ASP A 84 11.40 -24.06 -0.72
CA ASP A 84 9.98 -24.18 -1.07
C ASP A 84 9.08 -23.83 0.13
N GLY A 85 8.00 -23.11 -0.14
CA GLY A 85 7.07 -22.60 0.87
C GLY A 85 7.62 -21.44 1.72
N VAL A 86 8.88 -21.03 1.52
CA VAL A 86 9.49 -19.88 2.19
C VAL A 86 9.72 -18.74 1.19
N HIS A 87 10.43 -19.02 0.10
CA HIS A 87 10.78 -18.01 -0.90
C HIS A 87 9.71 -17.95 -1.99
N TYR A 88 9.31 -19.13 -2.48
CA TYR A 88 8.19 -19.33 -3.39
C TYR A 88 7.57 -20.69 -3.10
N ASN A 89 6.31 -20.86 -3.51
CA ASN A 89 5.73 -22.17 -3.75
C ASN A 89 6.13 -22.60 -5.18
N PHE A 90 7.10 -23.51 -5.28
CA PHE A 90 7.62 -24.00 -6.55
C PHE A 90 6.69 -25.09 -7.09
N VAL A 91 5.96 -24.76 -8.17
CA VAL A 91 4.88 -25.61 -8.70
C VAL A 91 5.11 -25.98 -10.16
N GLU A 92 4.56 -27.11 -10.58
CA GLU A 92 4.61 -27.53 -11.98
C GLU A 92 3.78 -26.59 -12.87
N LYS A 93 4.31 -26.29 -14.07
CA LYS A 93 3.70 -25.32 -14.99
C LYS A 93 2.26 -25.68 -15.36
N ALA A 94 2.02 -26.95 -15.67
CA ALA A 94 0.68 -27.42 -16.04
C ALA A 94 -0.32 -27.31 -14.87
N ALA A 95 0.12 -27.52 -13.63
CA ALA A 95 -0.73 -27.36 -12.45
C ALA A 95 -1.08 -25.88 -12.23
N MET A 96 -0.09 -25.00 -12.32
CA MET A 96 -0.32 -23.55 -12.18
C MET A 96 -1.22 -23.00 -13.28
N GLU A 97 -1.06 -23.42 -14.54
CA GLU A 97 -1.93 -23.01 -15.65
C GLU A 97 -3.38 -23.46 -15.44
N LYS A 98 -3.59 -24.68 -14.92
CA LYS A 98 -4.91 -25.17 -14.54
C LYS A 98 -5.53 -24.31 -13.43
N ASP A 99 -4.79 -24.04 -12.36
CA ASP A 99 -5.29 -23.25 -11.24
C ASP A 99 -5.57 -21.79 -11.62
N ILE A 100 -4.80 -21.22 -12.56
CA ILE A 100 -5.08 -19.91 -13.17
C ILE A 100 -6.40 -19.96 -13.94
N ALA A 101 -6.60 -20.98 -14.79
CA ALA A 101 -7.84 -21.13 -15.55
C ALA A 101 -9.08 -21.32 -14.66
N GLU A 102 -8.90 -21.90 -13.47
CA GLU A 102 -9.93 -22.04 -12.44
C GLU A 102 -10.12 -20.77 -11.57
N GLY A 103 -9.38 -19.69 -11.84
CA GLY A 103 -9.53 -18.40 -11.14
C GLY A 103 -9.00 -18.39 -9.71
N LYS A 104 -8.04 -19.25 -9.37
CA LYS A 104 -7.47 -19.37 -8.00
C LYS A 104 -6.39 -18.33 -7.68
N PHE A 105 -5.95 -17.57 -8.67
CA PHE A 105 -4.91 -16.57 -8.54
C PHE A 105 -5.48 -15.17 -8.45
N LEU A 106 -5.01 -14.40 -7.46
CA LEU A 106 -5.30 -12.99 -7.30
C LEU A 106 -4.61 -12.18 -8.41
N GLU A 107 -3.35 -12.51 -8.67
CA GLU A 107 -2.57 -11.98 -9.78
C GLU A 107 -1.64 -13.05 -10.34
N HIS A 108 -1.29 -12.92 -11.61
CA HIS A 108 -0.25 -13.74 -12.22
C HIS A 108 0.40 -13.02 -13.40
N ALA A 109 1.68 -13.29 -13.63
CA ALA A 109 2.45 -12.77 -14.75
C ALA A 109 3.34 -13.84 -15.37
N ARG A 110 3.55 -13.76 -16.68
CA ARG A 110 4.55 -14.56 -17.39
C ARG A 110 5.82 -13.75 -17.54
N VAL A 111 6.91 -14.23 -16.96
CA VAL A 111 8.25 -13.61 -17.07
C VAL A 111 9.17 -14.61 -17.74
N HIS A 112 9.49 -14.34 -19.00
CA HIS A 112 10.10 -15.31 -19.92
C HIS A 112 9.22 -16.58 -20.00
N ASP A 113 9.80 -17.77 -19.77
CA ASP A 113 9.10 -19.05 -19.87
C ASP A 113 8.38 -19.47 -18.57
N ASN A 114 8.56 -18.70 -17.49
CA ASN A 114 8.04 -19.01 -16.17
C ASN A 114 6.82 -18.17 -15.83
N ILE A 115 5.93 -18.75 -15.04
CA ILE A 115 4.75 -18.08 -14.48
C ILE A 115 5.05 -17.76 -13.02
N TYR A 116 4.63 -16.58 -12.60
CA TYR A 116 4.62 -16.12 -11.21
C TYR A 116 3.21 -15.70 -10.86
N GLY A 117 2.80 -15.85 -9.61
CA GLY A 117 1.50 -15.38 -9.19
C GLY A 117 1.20 -15.61 -7.72
N THR A 118 0.31 -14.81 -7.18
CA THR A 118 -0.13 -14.86 -5.78
C THR A 118 -1.54 -15.46 -5.74
N SER A 119 -1.70 -16.55 -5.01
CA SER A 119 -3.00 -17.23 -4.90
C SER A 119 -3.89 -16.56 -3.84
N PHE A 120 -5.21 -16.63 -4.03
CA PHE A 120 -6.15 -16.19 -2.99
C PHE A 120 -5.93 -16.95 -1.68
N ALA A 121 -5.59 -18.25 -1.77
CA ALA A 121 -5.28 -19.08 -0.62
C ALA A 121 -4.06 -18.60 0.17
N ALA A 122 -3.00 -18.12 -0.50
CA ALA A 122 -1.81 -17.57 0.18
C ALA A 122 -2.17 -16.30 0.98
N VAL A 123 -2.99 -15.42 0.39
CA VAL A 123 -3.45 -14.20 1.06
C VAL A 123 -4.39 -14.53 2.23
N ASP A 124 -5.33 -15.46 2.02
CA ASP A 124 -6.28 -15.89 3.04
C ASP A 124 -5.59 -16.59 4.21
N ALA A 125 -4.53 -17.37 3.99
CA ALA A 125 -3.77 -18.02 5.06
C ALA A 125 -3.22 -16.99 6.07
N VAL A 126 -2.65 -15.88 5.58
CA VAL A 126 -2.13 -14.81 6.45
C VAL A 126 -3.27 -14.03 7.10
N SER A 127 -4.30 -13.70 6.32
CA SER A 127 -5.45 -12.93 6.82
C SER A 127 -6.23 -13.69 7.91
N ASN A 128 -6.43 -14.99 7.74
CA ASN A 128 -7.10 -15.85 8.71
C ASN A 128 -6.28 -16.07 9.99
N ALA A 129 -4.96 -15.83 9.95
CA ALA A 129 -4.10 -15.80 11.12
C ALA A 129 -4.19 -14.45 11.89
N GLY A 130 -5.05 -13.51 11.45
CA GLY A 130 -5.22 -12.21 12.09
C GLY A 130 -4.07 -11.23 11.82
N ARG A 131 -3.27 -11.48 10.77
CA ARG A 131 -2.09 -10.68 10.41
C ARG A 131 -2.34 -9.85 9.15
N VAL A 132 -1.64 -8.73 9.03
CA VAL A 132 -1.57 -7.94 7.80
C VAL A 132 -0.78 -8.75 6.77
N CYS A 133 -1.43 -9.08 5.66
CA CYS A 133 -0.79 -9.77 4.54
C CYS A 133 0.10 -8.82 3.74
N VAL A 134 1.39 -9.11 3.63
CA VAL A 134 2.34 -8.34 2.84
C VAL A 134 2.58 -9.04 1.50
N LEU A 135 2.36 -8.31 0.41
CA LEU A 135 2.57 -8.77 -0.96
C LEU A 135 3.75 -8.00 -1.58
N ASP A 136 4.80 -8.71 -2.00
CA ASP A 136 5.90 -8.16 -2.83
C ASP A 136 5.63 -8.51 -4.29
N ILE A 137 5.00 -7.59 -5.01
CA ILE A 137 4.62 -7.76 -6.42
C ILE A 137 5.07 -6.55 -7.24
N ASP A 138 5.25 -6.73 -8.54
CA ASP A 138 5.55 -5.62 -9.45
C ASP A 138 4.29 -4.77 -9.74
N VAL A 139 4.47 -3.70 -10.50
CA VAL A 139 3.37 -2.78 -10.84
C VAL A 139 2.30 -3.46 -11.69
N GLN A 140 2.66 -4.42 -12.54
CA GLN A 140 1.70 -5.17 -13.34
C GLN A 140 0.84 -6.06 -12.44
N GLY A 141 1.44 -6.75 -11.47
CA GLY A 141 0.74 -7.50 -10.44
C GLY A 141 -0.20 -6.59 -9.64
N ALA A 142 0.27 -5.42 -9.21
CA ALA A 142 -0.57 -4.47 -8.47
C ALA A 142 -1.77 -3.95 -9.28
N GLU A 143 -1.63 -3.74 -10.59
CA GLU A 143 -2.75 -3.42 -11.48
C GLU A 143 -3.80 -4.52 -11.51
N LEU A 144 -3.39 -5.80 -11.48
CA LEU A 144 -4.31 -6.93 -11.42
C LEU A 144 -4.99 -7.01 -10.05
N VAL A 145 -4.24 -6.81 -8.96
CA VAL A 145 -4.83 -6.78 -7.60
C VAL A 145 -5.86 -5.65 -7.49
N LYS A 146 -5.60 -4.45 -8.02
CA LYS A 146 -6.57 -3.34 -8.03
C LYS A 146 -7.85 -3.63 -8.81
N LYS A 147 -7.81 -4.52 -9.80
CA LYS A 147 -9.00 -4.95 -10.55
C LYS A 147 -9.82 -6.00 -9.80
N SER A 148 -9.27 -6.57 -8.73
CA SER A 148 -9.98 -7.46 -7.82
C SER A 148 -10.75 -6.69 -6.74
N ASP A 149 -11.58 -7.39 -5.97
CA ASP A 149 -12.29 -6.82 -4.82
C ASP A 149 -11.40 -6.66 -3.55
N LEU A 150 -10.08 -6.85 -3.69
CA LEU A 150 -9.15 -6.75 -2.56
C LEU A 150 -8.84 -5.27 -2.24
N ASP A 151 -9.41 -4.77 -1.14
CA ASP A 151 -9.03 -3.47 -0.59
C ASP A 151 -7.67 -3.58 0.12
N ALA A 152 -6.62 -3.14 -0.59
CA ALA A 152 -5.24 -3.16 -0.15
C ALA A 152 -4.65 -1.74 -0.10
N VAL A 153 -3.59 -1.58 0.71
CA VAL A 153 -2.75 -0.39 0.75
C VAL A 153 -1.58 -0.59 -0.20
N TYR A 154 -1.43 0.31 -1.18
CA TYR A 154 -0.41 0.23 -2.22
C TYR A 154 0.72 1.22 -1.92
N VAL A 155 1.92 0.69 -1.70
CA VAL A 155 3.12 1.47 -1.42
C VAL A 155 4.17 1.20 -2.48
N PHE A 156 4.63 2.24 -3.16
CA PHE A 156 5.73 2.14 -4.11
C PHE A 156 7.05 2.54 -3.46
N ILE A 157 8.08 1.72 -3.59
CA ILE A 157 9.44 2.02 -3.16
C ILE A 157 10.25 2.49 -4.37
N ALA A 158 10.57 3.78 -4.40
CA ALA A 158 11.32 4.42 -5.46
C ALA A 158 12.82 4.49 -5.14
N PRO A 159 13.73 4.35 -6.12
CA PRO A 159 15.13 4.68 -5.90
C PRO A 159 15.32 6.20 -5.77
N PRO A 160 16.40 6.69 -5.14
CA PRO A 160 16.72 8.12 -5.09
C PRO A 160 16.96 8.71 -6.48
N SER A 161 17.52 7.90 -7.38
CA SER A 161 17.67 8.21 -8.79
C SER A 161 17.85 6.92 -9.60
N MET A 162 17.63 7.00 -10.91
CA MET A 162 17.92 5.89 -11.82
C MET A 162 19.41 5.52 -11.84
N ALA A 163 20.30 6.51 -11.70
CA ALA A 163 21.73 6.29 -11.61
C ALA A 163 22.12 5.50 -10.34
N GLU A 164 21.48 5.81 -9.21
CA GLU A 164 21.69 5.07 -7.96
C GLU A 164 21.16 3.64 -8.07
N LEU A 165 20.00 3.43 -8.71
CA LEU A 165 19.47 2.09 -8.98
C LEU A 165 20.43 1.27 -9.86
N GLU A 166 20.96 1.87 -10.93
CA GLU A 166 21.96 1.24 -11.80
C GLU A 166 23.23 0.86 -11.02
N ARG A 167 23.74 1.78 -10.19
CA ARG A 167 24.90 1.51 -9.32
C ARG A 167 24.64 0.31 -8.41
N ARG A 168 23.46 0.21 -7.80
CA ARG A 168 23.07 -0.93 -6.93
C ARG A 168 22.95 -2.24 -7.71
N LEU A 169 22.36 -2.23 -8.90
CA LEU A 169 22.23 -3.42 -9.76
C LEU A 169 23.60 -3.94 -10.20
N ARG A 170 24.48 -3.04 -10.67
CA ARG A 170 25.85 -3.37 -11.08
C ARG A 170 26.71 -3.84 -9.91
N GLY A 171 26.57 -3.21 -8.75
CA GLY A 171 27.35 -3.53 -7.55
C GLY A 171 27.13 -4.95 -7.03
N ARG A 172 26.03 -5.62 -7.38
CA ARG A 172 25.80 -7.04 -7.02
C ARG A 172 26.69 -8.00 -7.80
N GLY A 173 27.15 -7.63 -9.00
CA GLY A 173 28.07 -8.44 -9.81
C GLY A 173 27.53 -9.80 -10.28
N THR A 174 26.24 -10.08 -10.10
CA THR A 174 25.63 -11.38 -10.38
C THR A 174 24.94 -11.46 -11.74
N GLU A 175 24.84 -10.33 -12.46
CA GLU A 175 23.99 -10.20 -13.64
C GLU A 175 24.79 -9.72 -14.85
N LYS A 176 24.42 -10.23 -16.04
CA LYS A 176 24.99 -9.81 -17.32
C LYS A 176 24.48 -8.41 -17.70
N GLU A 177 25.25 -7.71 -18.53
CA GLU A 177 24.95 -6.34 -18.98
C GLU A 177 23.54 -6.23 -19.61
N GLU A 178 23.15 -7.22 -20.39
CA GLU A 178 21.84 -7.27 -21.06
C GLU A 178 20.71 -7.33 -20.04
N ALA A 179 20.86 -8.14 -18.98
CA ALA A 179 19.87 -8.25 -17.92
C ALA A 179 19.75 -6.94 -17.10
N ILE A 180 20.88 -6.27 -16.85
CA ILE A 180 20.90 -4.97 -16.17
C ILE A 180 20.13 -3.92 -17.00
N LYS A 181 20.40 -3.83 -18.30
CA LYS A 181 19.68 -2.91 -19.20
C LYS A 181 18.19 -3.18 -19.24
N THR A 182 17.77 -4.46 -19.32
CA THR A 182 16.35 -4.82 -19.25
C THR A 182 15.71 -4.37 -17.94
N ARG A 183 16.39 -4.57 -16.80
CA ARG A 183 15.87 -4.14 -15.50
C ARG A 183 15.77 -2.62 -15.37
N LEU A 184 16.74 -1.87 -15.89
CA LEU A 184 16.68 -0.41 -15.89
C LEU A 184 15.56 0.12 -16.78
N ALA A 185 15.34 -0.50 -17.94
CA ALA A 185 14.23 -0.15 -18.82
C ALA A 185 12.87 -0.44 -18.15
N ASN A 186 12.73 -1.58 -17.47
CA ASN A 186 11.53 -1.92 -16.71
C ASN A 186 11.32 -0.96 -15.54
N ALA A 187 12.38 -0.65 -14.79
CA ALA A 187 12.34 0.31 -13.70
C ALA A 187 11.85 1.69 -14.18
N GLY A 188 12.29 2.16 -15.35
CA GLY A 188 11.78 3.40 -15.94
C GLY A 188 10.27 3.36 -16.16
N LYS A 189 9.74 2.25 -16.70
CA LYS A 189 8.28 2.07 -16.90
C LYS A 189 7.51 2.02 -15.59
N GLU A 190 8.04 1.34 -14.58
CA GLU A 190 7.45 1.29 -13.24
C GLU A 190 7.42 2.66 -12.56
N MET A 191 8.47 3.47 -12.74
CA MET A 191 8.53 4.85 -12.24
C MET A 191 7.51 5.77 -12.92
N GLU A 192 7.22 5.58 -14.20
CA GLU A 192 6.16 6.36 -14.87
C GLU A 192 4.78 6.12 -14.25
N LYS A 193 4.53 4.92 -13.73
CA LYS A 193 3.28 4.61 -13.03
C LYS A 193 3.10 5.34 -11.72
N THR A 194 4.16 5.85 -11.09
CA THR A 194 4.00 6.69 -9.90
C THR A 194 3.41 8.06 -10.20
N LYS A 195 3.32 8.45 -11.48
CA LYS A 195 2.68 9.71 -11.92
C LYS A 195 1.17 9.56 -12.12
N GLU A 196 0.66 8.32 -12.12
CA GLU A 196 -0.77 8.04 -12.19
C GLU A 196 -1.42 8.37 -10.85
N ASP A 197 -2.31 9.36 -10.84
CA ASP A 197 -2.96 9.82 -9.62
C ASP A 197 -3.85 8.73 -9.00
N GLY A 198 -3.80 8.61 -7.67
CA GLY A 198 -4.57 7.62 -6.92
C GLY A 198 -4.16 6.15 -7.10
N PHE A 199 -3.14 5.84 -7.90
CA PHE A 199 -2.67 4.45 -8.02
C PHE A 199 -2.02 3.97 -6.73
N PHE A 200 -0.99 4.66 -6.25
CA PHE A 200 -0.33 4.33 -4.99
C PHE A 200 -0.89 5.19 -3.86
N ASN A 201 -1.19 4.60 -2.71
CA ASN A 201 -1.48 5.36 -1.50
C ASN A 201 -0.26 6.23 -1.14
N ARG A 202 0.95 5.65 -1.28
CA ARG A 202 2.22 6.32 -0.98
C ARG A 202 3.37 5.89 -1.87
N VAL A 203 4.27 6.84 -2.13
CA VAL A 203 5.57 6.61 -2.78
C VAL A 203 6.66 6.95 -1.76
N ILE A 204 7.54 5.99 -1.46
CA ILE A 204 8.65 6.14 -0.50
C ILE A 204 9.97 6.07 -1.27
N VAL A 205 10.79 7.11 -1.16
CA VAL A 205 12.14 7.13 -1.74
C VAL A 205 13.10 6.37 -0.82
N ASN A 206 13.77 5.36 -1.36
CA ASN A 206 14.73 4.51 -0.65
C ASN A 206 16.17 5.02 -0.73
N ASP A 207 16.41 6.15 -0.08
CA ASP A 207 17.74 6.73 0.10
C ASP A 207 18.56 5.95 1.14
N THR A 208 18.01 5.81 2.35
CA THR A 208 18.58 4.95 3.40
C THR A 208 17.51 4.00 3.93
N ILE A 209 17.92 2.77 4.25
CA ILE A 209 17.00 1.76 4.81
C ILE A 209 16.28 2.28 6.06
N HIS A 210 16.99 3.00 6.94
CA HIS A 210 16.40 3.53 8.17
C HIS A 210 15.27 4.54 7.89
N THR A 211 15.52 5.55 7.07
CA THR A 211 14.50 6.59 6.79
C THR A 211 13.29 6.00 6.09
N SER A 212 13.52 5.13 5.10
CA SER A 212 12.45 4.50 4.33
C SER A 212 11.63 3.51 5.16
N TYR A 213 12.27 2.80 6.09
CA TYR A 213 11.57 1.94 7.03
C TYR A 213 10.69 2.73 8.01
N CYS A 214 11.18 3.87 8.51
CA CYS A 214 10.35 4.77 9.32
C CYS A 214 9.14 5.31 8.54
N SER A 215 9.33 5.70 7.28
CA SER A 215 8.23 6.10 6.39
C SER A 215 7.24 4.97 6.19
N LEU A 216 7.70 3.74 5.92
CA LEU A 216 6.84 2.57 5.73
C LEU A 216 5.95 2.33 6.96
N LYS A 217 6.52 2.36 8.16
CA LYS A 217 5.75 2.24 9.41
C LYS A 217 4.69 3.33 9.56
N ALA A 218 5.01 4.56 9.19
CA ALA A 218 4.05 5.67 9.23
C ALA A 218 2.87 5.45 8.26
N VAL A 219 3.12 4.93 7.06
CA VAL A 219 2.06 4.59 6.10
C VAL A 219 1.16 3.49 6.66
N ILE A 220 1.75 2.41 7.16
CA ILE A 220 1.01 1.28 7.76
C ILE A 220 0.11 1.78 8.90
N ALA A 221 0.63 2.64 9.77
CA ALA A 221 -0.15 3.19 10.87
C ALA A 221 -1.39 3.95 10.41
N GLY A 222 -1.20 4.88 9.47
CA GLY A 222 -2.28 5.71 8.96
C GLY A 222 -3.30 4.94 8.12
N GLU A 223 -2.83 4.08 7.21
CA GLU A 223 -3.67 3.45 6.20
C GLU A 223 -4.30 2.12 6.64
N ILE A 224 -3.60 1.34 7.48
CA ILE A 224 -4.08 0.01 7.92
C ILE A 224 -4.74 0.10 9.29
N TYR A 225 -4.14 0.84 10.22
CA TYR A 225 -4.66 0.91 11.59
C TYR A 225 -5.48 2.17 11.88
N GLY A 226 -5.56 3.13 10.94
CA GLY A 226 -6.33 4.36 11.10
C GLY A 226 -5.86 5.25 12.26
N ARG A 227 -4.63 5.06 12.74
CA ARG A 227 -4.08 5.77 13.91
C ARG A 227 -2.58 6.01 13.75
N PRO A 228 -2.01 7.10 14.30
CA PRO A 228 -0.56 7.24 14.40
C PRO A 228 0.04 6.00 15.06
N TRP A 229 1.23 5.57 14.61
CA TRP A 229 1.88 4.41 15.23
C TRP A 229 2.28 4.82 16.65
N GLU A 230 1.49 4.43 17.64
CA GLU A 230 1.92 4.46 19.02
C GLU A 230 2.99 3.36 19.17
N TRP A 231 4.21 3.82 19.40
CA TRP A 231 5.38 2.99 19.57
C TRP A 231 5.33 2.36 20.97
N ASP A 232 5.04 1.06 21.01
CA ASP A 232 4.97 0.25 22.24
C ASP A 232 6.38 -0.26 22.69
N GLY A 233 7.42 0.59 22.76
CA GLY A 233 8.81 0.19 23.15
C GLY A 233 9.50 -0.68 22.07
N ASP A 234 10.78 -0.60 21.67
CA ASP A 234 12.03 -0.12 22.26
C ASP A 234 12.81 0.80 21.26
N ALA A 235 13.59 1.75 21.79
CA ALA A 235 14.10 2.99 21.17
C ALA A 235 13.07 4.09 20.75
N ALA A 236 12.92 5.12 21.59
CA ALA A 236 12.12 6.31 21.32
C ALA A 236 12.61 7.05 20.05
N PRO A 237 11.71 7.61 19.21
CA PRO A 237 12.13 8.47 18.11
C PRO A 237 12.84 9.71 18.66
N SER A 238 13.96 10.10 18.05
CA SER A 238 14.67 11.33 18.44
C SER A 238 13.73 12.54 18.34
N ALA A 239 13.97 13.59 19.14
CA ALA A 239 13.17 14.82 19.10
C ALA A 239 13.06 15.43 17.69
N ALA A 240 14.05 15.16 16.83
CA ALA A 240 14.04 15.52 15.41
C ALA A 240 12.95 14.80 14.61
N TYR A 241 12.61 13.54 14.93
CA TYR A 241 11.52 12.80 14.30
C TYR A 241 10.14 13.37 14.69
N LYS A 242 9.90 13.69 15.97
CA LYS A 242 8.63 14.30 16.39
C LYS A 242 8.42 15.66 15.73
N LYS A 243 9.47 16.47 15.67
CA LYS A 243 9.44 17.78 15.00
C LYS A 243 9.19 17.65 13.51
N ARG A 244 9.93 16.77 12.82
CA ARG A 244 9.81 16.58 11.36
C ARG A 244 8.51 15.90 10.94
N PHE A 245 7.98 14.98 11.73
CA PHE A 245 6.66 14.39 11.50
C PHE A 245 5.54 15.42 11.63
N TYR A 246 5.60 16.32 12.62
CA TYR A 246 4.64 17.42 12.75
C TYR A 246 4.81 18.46 11.63
N GLU A 247 6.04 18.85 11.32
CA GLU A 247 6.33 19.79 10.23
C GLU A 247 5.90 19.23 8.87
N ASP A 248 6.18 17.96 8.56
CA ASP A 248 5.77 17.31 7.32
C ASP A 248 4.24 17.19 7.24
N ARG A 249 3.54 16.94 8.36
CA ARG A 249 2.07 16.88 8.38
C ARG A 249 1.43 18.27 8.25
N VAL A 250 2.04 19.30 8.81
CA VAL A 250 1.60 20.70 8.68
C VAL A 250 1.89 21.23 7.28
N LEU A 251 3.08 20.99 6.73
CA LEU A 251 3.44 21.38 5.36
C LEU A 251 2.61 20.64 4.32
N PHE A 252 2.27 19.37 4.57
CA PHE A 252 1.39 18.58 3.72
C PHE A 252 -0.08 19.05 3.80
N TRP A 253 -0.59 19.33 5.01
CA TRP A 253 -1.91 19.92 5.15
C TRP A 253 -1.97 21.32 4.53
N LEU A 254 -0.89 22.10 4.64
CA LEU A 254 -0.78 23.38 3.95
C LEU A 254 -0.69 23.21 2.44
N SER A 255 0.02 22.22 1.89
CA SER A 255 0.07 22.01 0.43
C SER A 255 -1.26 21.57 -0.13
N ASP A 256 -1.96 20.65 0.55
CA ASP A 256 -3.32 20.23 0.18
C ASP A 256 -4.31 21.39 0.36
N PHE A 257 -4.21 22.15 1.45
CA PHE A 257 -5.02 23.34 1.69
C PHE A 257 -4.74 24.43 0.64
N PHE A 258 -3.49 24.66 0.25
CA PHE A 258 -3.14 25.62 -0.80
C PHE A 258 -3.54 25.13 -2.19
N SER A 259 -3.55 23.82 -2.45
CA SER A 259 -4.08 23.25 -3.70
C SER A 259 -5.60 23.43 -3.76
N VAL A 260 -6.31 23.06 -2.70
CA VAL A 260 -7.76 23.26 -2.57
C VAL A 260 -8.10 24.75 -2.61
N MET A 261 -7.32 25.62 -1.98
CA MET A 261 -7.50 27.06 -2.04
C MET A 261 -7.13 27.63 -3.41
N LYS A 262 -6.21 27.05 -4.16
CA LYS A 262 -5.95 27.43 -5.56
C LYS A 262 -7.15 27.11 -6.44
N ASP A 263 -7.77 25.96 -6.22
CA ASP A 263 -8.97 25.53 -6.94
C ASP A 263 -10.17 26.39 -6.51
N VAL A 264 -10.31 26.71 -5.23
CA VAL A 264 -11.34 27.62 -4.71
C VAL A 264 -11.10 29.07 -5.18
N VAL A 265 -9.85 29.54 -5.29
CA VAL A 265 -9.53 30.88 -5.81
C VAL A 265 -9.74 30.95 -7.32
N ASN A 266 -9.42 29.89 -8.07
CA ASN A 266 -9.75 29.78 -9.49
C ASN A 266 -11.27 29.73 -9.73
N ILE A 267 -12.04 29.15 -8.80
CA ILE A 267 -13.51 29.18 -8.79
C ILE A 267 -14.05 30.54 -8.31
N ALA A 268 -13.37 31.21 -7.38
CA ALA A 268 -13.78 32.48 -6.79
C ALA A 268 -13.35 33.72 -7.59
N CYS A 269 -12.55 33.57 -8.65
CA CYS A 269 -12.31 34.64 -9.62
C CYS A 269 -13.60 35.09 -10.36
N ASP A 270 -14.72 34.37 -10.20
CA ASP A 270 -16.05 34.77 -10.71
C ASP A 270 -17.01 35.36 -9.64
N VAL A 271 -16.60 35.52 -8.37
CA VAL A 271 -17.49 36.11 -7.35
C VAL A 271 -16.71 36.95 -6.34
N GLY A 272 -17.06 38.24 -6.28
CA GLY A 272 -16.36 39.34 -5.60
C GLY A 272 -16.16 39.28 -4.07
N PRO A 273 -15.79 40.41 -3.44
CA PRO A 273 -14.80 40.50 -2.35
C PRO A 273 -15.32 40.18 -0.93
N VAL A 274 -16.01 39.07 -0.71
CA VAL A 274 -16.51 38.69 0.63
C VAL A 274 -15.62 37.65 1.36
N LEU A 275 -14.74 36.95 0.64
CA LEU A 275 -13.93 35.85 1.20
C LEU A 275 -12.65 36.28 1.97
N LEU A 276 -12.25 37.55 1.89
CA LEU A 276 -10.99 38.01 2.50
C LEU A 276 -11.07 38.16 4.03
N ALA A 277 -12.28 38.28 4.61
CA ALA A 277 -12.46 38.44 6.05
C ALA A 277 -12.25 37.14 6.86
N GLY A 278 -12.50 35.97 6.26
CA GLY A 278 -12.34 34.68 6.93
C GLY A 278 -10.88 34.26 7.13
N ALA A 279 -10.00 34.61 6.18
CA ALA A 279 -8.59 34.23 6.21
C ALA A 279 -7.80 34.94 7.33
N VAL A 280 -8.20 36.16 7.72
CA VAL A 280 -7.56 36.93 8.80
C VAL A 280 -7.90 36.34 10.18
N GLY A 281 -9.09 35.74 10.35
CA GLY A 281 -9.51 35.10 11.60
C GLY A 281 -8.68 33.85 11.95
N ALA A 282 -8.32 33.04 10.94
CA ALA A 282 -7.52 31.83 11.14
C ALA A 282 -6.08 32.14 11.61
N ALA A 283 -5.48 33.23 11.11
CA ALA A 283 -4.15 33.66 11.54
C ALA A 283 -4.12 34.17 13.00
N ALA A 284 -5.23 34.74 13.49
CA ALA A 284 -5.36 35.18 14.88
C ALA A 284 -5.52 34.01 15.86
N ALA A 285 -6.26 32.95 15.47
CA ALA A 285 -6.38 31.73 16.26
C ALA A 285 -5.02 30.99 16.40
N PHE A 286 -4.19 31.02 15.36
CA PHE A 286 -2.87 30.40 15.38
C PHE A 286 -1.90 31.08 16.36
N ARG A 287 -1.94 32.42 16.48
CA ARG A 287 -1.13 33.17 17.47
C ARG A 287 -1.54 32.92 18.92
N TYR A 288 -2.75 32.44 19.16
CA TYR A 288 -3.25 32.14 20.51
C TYR A 288 -2.80 30.75 21.00
N MET A 289 -2.67 29.77 20.10
CA MET A 289 -2.22 28.41 20.42
C MET A 289 -0.70 28.27 20.56
N ASP A 290 0.09 29.22 20.06
CA ASP A 290 1.57 29.21 20.18
C ASP A 290 2.07 29.79 21.52
N LYS A 291 1.15 30.28 22.37
CA LYS A 291 1.47 30.94 23.65
C LYS A 291 0.93 30.22 24.90
N ASN A 292 0.20 29.12 24.74
CA ASN A 292 -0.32 28.27 25.83
C ASN A 292 -0.11 26.80 25.48
#